data_AF-A0A7S1J6F5-F1
#
_entry.id   AF-A0A7S1J6F5-F1
#
_cell.length_a   1.000
_cell.length_b   1.000
_cell.length_c   1.000
_cell.angle_alpha   90.00
_cell.angle_beta   90.00
_cell.angle_gamma   90.00
#
_symmetry.space_group_name_H-M   'P 1'
#
loop_
_entity.id
_entity.type
_entity.pdbx_description
1 polymer ?
#
loop_
_entity_poly.entity_id
_entity_poly.type
_entity_poly.pdbx_seq_one_letter_code
_entity_poly.pdbx_strand_id
1 'polypeptide(L)'
;RKGPSVAHSQSTKLLLDLLSPIAYSPNLLQRMWCWLLNTSGVRWEEAGTMSIAPGVANIIFVFSQGYAHYLSCVDEETFYTSQVPMKLQENAHLAKVFKGFVFNMHQNLQFNDDSLKAAASMLLKRLYEMDSRRAYCPANHFV
;
A
#
# COMPACT_ATOMS: atom_id res chain seq x y z
N ARG A 1 -9.70 26.72 -24.42
CA ARG A 1 -8.95 26.50 -23.16
C ARG A 1 -9.95 26.38 -22.00
N LYS A 2 -10.44 25.18 -21.69
CA LYS A 2 -11.15 24.89 -20.43
C LYS A 2 -10.24 23.95 -19.64
N GLY A 3 -9.80 24.39 -18.47
CA GLY A 3 -8.74 23.73 -17.69
C GLY A 3 -9.22 22.43 -17.02
N PRO A 4 -8.42 21.36 -17.03
CA PRO A 4 -8.68 20.15 -16.22
C PRO A 4 -8.22 20.28 -14.75
N SER A 5 -7.74 21.44 -14.31
CA SER A 5 -6.93 21.56 -13.09
C SER A 5 -7.71 21.61 -11.76
N VAL A 6 -8.92 22.18 -11.73
CA VAL A 6 -9.62 22.47 -10.46
C VAL A 6 -10.35 21.24 -9.89
N ALA A 7 -11.00 20.44 -10.73
CA ALA A 7 -11.75 19.26 -10.30
C ALA A 7 -10.82 18.13 -9.80
N HIS A 8 -9.69 17.89 -10.47
CA HIS A 8 -8.67 16.95 -10.00
C HIS A 8 -8.07 17.37 -8.66
N SER A 9 -7.80 18.67 -8.47
CA SER A 9 -7.26 19.20 -7.22
C SER A 9 -8.24 19.04 -6.05
N GLN A 10 -9.54 19.27 -6.27
CA GLN A 10 -10.57 19.09 -5.24
C GLN A 10 -10.78 17.62 -4.87
N SER A 11 -10.86 16.71 -5.85
CA SER A 11 -10.98 15.27 -5.58
C SER A 11 -9.77 14.70 -4.85
N THR A 12 -8.56 15.19 -5.18
CA THR A 12 -7.33 14.78 -4.50
C THR A 12 -7.32 15.27 -3.06
N LYS A 13 -7.76 16.51 -2.80
CA LYS A 13 -7.86 17.05 -1.45
C LYS A 13 -8.86 16.26 -0.59
N LEU A 14 -10.04 15.96 -1.14
CA LEU A 14 -11.05 15.14 -0.46
C LEU A 14 -10.54 13.73 -0.15
N LEU A 15 -9.79 13.12 -1.07
CA LEU A 15 -9.16 11.82 -0.83
C LEU A 15 -8.17 11.90 0.35
N LEU A 16 -7.32 12.93 0.39
CA LEU A 16 -6.37 13.13 1.49
C LEU A 16 -7.08 13.39 2.83
N ASP A 17 -8.18 14.15 2.82
CA ASP A 17 -9.00 14.40 4.01
C ASP A 17 -9.65 13.11 4.54
N LEU A 18 -9.97 12.14 3.67
CA LEU A 18 -10.50 10.82 4.05
C LEU A 18 -9.41 9.84 4.51
N LEU A 19 -8.21 9.92 3.91
CA LEU A 19 -7.09 9.04 4.25
C LEU A 19 -6.37 9.45 5.52
N SER A 20 -6.35 10.75 5.86
CA SER A 20 -5.66 11.25 7.05
C SER A 20 -6.18 10.61 8.35
N PRO A 21 -7.51 10.53 8.61
CA PRO A 21 -8.04 9.82 9.76
C PRO A 21 -7.64 8.34 9.79
N ILE A 22 -7.55 7.68 8.63
CA ILE A 22 -7.18 6.27 8.53
C ILE A 22 -5.69 6.09 8.85
N ALA A 23 -4.85 6.95 8.29
CA ALA A 23 -3.40 6.92 8.43
C ALA A 23 -2.93 7.22 9.86
N TYR A 24 -3.58 8.17 10.53
CA TYR A 24 -3.18 8.62 11.86
C TYR A 24 -4.06 8.06 12.99
N SER A 25 -5.06 7.23 12.67
CA SER A 25 -5.84 6.55 13.71
C SER A 25 -4.95 5.57 14.48
N PRO A 26 -4.94 5.64 15.83
CA PRO A 26 -4.08 4.80 16.65
C PRO A 26 -4.30 3.31 16.38
N ASN A 27 -3.24 2.63 15.94
CA ASN A 27 -3.22 1.19 15.66
C ASN A 27 -4.21 0.72 14.57
N LEU A 28 -4.93 1.60 13.85
CA LEU A 28 -5.91 1.16 12.86
C LEU A 28 -5.22 0.43 11.71
N LEU A 29 -4.20 1.03 11.12
CA LEU A 29 -3.42 0.40 10.05
C LEU A 29 -2.80 -0.92 10.50
N GLN A 30 -2.25 -0.97 11.72
CA GLN A 30 -1.71 -2.20 12.29
C GLN A 30 -2.80 -3.27 12.45
N ARG A 31 -3.97 -2.92 12.98
CA ARG A 31 -5.12 -3.83 13.13
C ARG A 31 -5.63 -4.34 11.79
N MET A 32 -5.72 -3.47 10.79
CA MET A 32 -6.08 -3.84 9.41
C MET A 32 -5.08 -4.84 8.86
N TRP A 33 -3.78 -4.59 9.05
CA TRP A 33 -2.72 -5.51 8.63
C TRP A 33 -2.81 -6.87 9.35
N CYS A 34 -2.93 -6.87 10.68
CA CYS A 34 -3.10 -8.10 11.46
C CYS A 34 -4.35 -8.87 11.02
N TRP A 35 -5.46 -8.17 10.75
CA TRP A 35 -6.68 -8.80 10.25
C TRP A 35 -6.44 -9.43 8.87
N LEU A 36 -5.81 -8.71 7.95
CA LEU A 36 -5.50 -9.22 6.61
C LEU A 36 -4.58 -10.45 6.62
N LEU A 37 -3.64 -10.53 7.57
CA LEU A 37 -2.76 -11.70 7.74
C LEU A 37 -3.49 -12.92 8.32
N ASN A 38 -4.47 -12.70 9.20
CA ASN A 38 -5.18 -13.78 9.88
C ASN A 38 -6.49 -14.19 9.19
N THR A 39 -6.90 -13.48 8.14
CA THR A 39 -8.10 -13.82 7.38
C THR A 39 -7.81 -14.96 6.42
N SER A 40 -8.47 -16.10 6.63
CA SER A 40 -8.35 -17.33 5.82
C SER A 40 -8.65 -17.14 4.32
N GLY A 41 -9.19 -15.99 3.93
CA GLY A 41 -9.50 -15.61 2.55
C GLY A 41 -8.36 -14.92 1.79
N VAL A 42 -7.30 -14.45 2.44
CA VAL A 42 -6.14 -13.85 1.74
C VAL A 42 -4.99 -14.83 1.70
N ARG A 43 -5.01 -15.72 0.71
CA ARG A 43 -3.80 -16.47 0.35
C ARG A 43 -2.93 -15.57 -0.49
N TRP A 44 -2.12 -14.71 0.12
CA TRP A 44 -1.32 -13.70 -0.60
C TRP A 44 -0.48 -14.26 -1.76
N GLU A 45 -0.02 -15.51 -1.64
CA GLU A 45 0.71 -16.25 -2.67
C GLU A 45 -0.18 -16.67 -3.87
N GLU A 46 -1.49 -16.81 -3.67
CA GLU A 46 -2.52 -17.18 -4.66
C GLU A 46 -3.49 -16.01 -4.99
N ALA A 47 -3.43 -14.89 -4.26
CA ALA A 47 -4.44 -13.82 -4.30
C ALA A 47 -4.40 -12.99 -5.60
N GLY A 48 -3.38 -13.18 -6.43
CA GLY A 48 -3.40 -12.68 -7.81
C GLY A 48 -3.74 -13.75 -8.86
N THR A 49 -3.90 -15.02 -8.50
CA THR A 49 -4.36 -16.09 -9.41
C THR A 49 -5.83 -16.48 -9.17
N MET A 50 -6.39 -16.20 -7.99
CA MET A 50 -7.79 -16.48 -7.63
C MET A 50 -8.59 -15.22 -7.29
N SER A 51 -9.92 -15.33 -7.36
CA SER A 51 -10.85 -14.25 -7.00
C SER A 51 -10.76 -13.91 -5.50
N ILE A 52 -10.33 -12.69 -5.19
CA ILE A 52 -10.38 -12.12 -3.83
C ILE A 52 -11.83 -11.78 -3.51
N ALA A 53 -12.32 -12.16 -2.33
CA ALA A 53 -13.65 -11.77 -1.89
C ALA A 53 -13.80 -10.23 -1.90
N PRO A 54 -14.89 -9.64 -2.43
CA PRO A 54 -15.00 -8.19 -2.60
C PRO A 54 -14.77 -7.37 -1.32
N GLY A 55 -15.27 -7.85 -0.17
CA GLY A 55 -15.04 -7.19 1.12
C GLY A 55 -13.57 -7.16 1.52
N VAL A 56 -12.82 -8.22 1.20
CA VAL A 56 -11.38 -8.32 1.45
C VAL A 56 -10.61 -7.41 0.50
N ALA A 57 -10.97 -7.39 -0.79
CA ALA A 57 -10.39 -6.50 -1.79
C ALA A 57 -10.51 -5.02 -1.38
N ASN A 58 -11.69 -4.62 -0.87
CA ASN A 58 -11.91 -3.26 -0.35
C ASN A 58 -11.02 -2.93 0.85
N ILE A 59 -10.81 -3.87 1.77
CA ILE A 59 -9.93 -3.66 2.93
C ILE A 59 -8.47 -3.53 2.47
N ILE A 60 -8.01 -4.35 1.50
CA ILE A 60 -6.68 -4.22 0.91
C ILE A 60 -6.54 -2.85 0.23
N PHE A 61 -7.56 -2.40 -0.52
CA PHE A 61 -7.56 -1.10 -1.17
C PHE A 61 -7.40 0.04 -0.15
N VAL A 62 -8.26 0.07 0.88
CA VAL A 62 -8.22 1.11 1.92
C VAL A 62 -6.91 1.09 2.69
N PHE A 63 -6.44 -0.11 3.07
CA PHE A 63 -5.14 -0.27 3.72
C PHE A 63 -4.01 0.27 2.85
N SER A 64 -4.01 -0.06 1.55
CA SER A 64 -2.96 0.36 0.63
C SER A 64 -2.91 1.86 0.46
N GLN A 65 -4.08 2.50 0.29
CA GLN A 65 -4.18 3.95 0.20
C GLN A 65 -3.76 4.63 1.50
N GLY A 66 -4.29 4.16 2.64
CA GLY A 66 -4.02 4.73 3.95
C GLY A 66 -2.55 4.61 4.34
N TYR A 67 -1.94 3.45 4.12
CA TYR A 67 -0.54 3.24 4.47
C TYR A 67 0.43 3.93 3.50
N ALA A 68 0.12 3.97 2.20
CA ALA A 68 0.91 4.75 1.25
C ALA A 68 0.86 6.25 1.57
N HIS A 69 -0.30 6.75 2.02
CA HIS A 69 -0.44 8.12 2.48
C HIS A 69 0.40 8.38 3.74
N TYR A 70 0.32 7.50 4.74
CA TYR A 70 1.17 7.56 5.93
C TYR A 70 2.66 7.64 5.56
N LEU A 71 3.15 6.73 4.72
CA LEU A 71 4.54 6.68 4.28
C LEU A 71 4.95 7.93 3.46
N SER A 72 4.00 8.61 2.83
CA SER A 72 4.29 9.85 2.09
C SER A 72 4.43 11.07 3.02
N CYS A 73 3.96 10.98 4.26
CA CYS A 73 4.00 12.08 5.22
C CYS A 73 5.12 11.92 6.27
N VAL A 74 5.65 10.71 6.44
CA VAL A 74 6.75 10.44 7.38
C VAL A 74 8.08 10.51 6.65
N ASP A 75 9.09 11.11 7.27
CA ASP A 75 10.46 11.07 6.77
C ASP A 75 11.17 9.76 7.16
N GLU A 76 12.29 9.45 6.51
CA GLU A 76 13.05 8.22 6.75
C GLU A 76 13.53 8.11 8.20
N GLU A 77 14.03 9.19 8.80
CA GLU A 77 14.53 9.16 10.18
C GLU A 77 13.39 8.82 11.15
N THR A 78 12.26 9.51 11.04
CA THR A 78 11.07 9.25 11.86
C THR A 78 10.54 7.82 11.64
N PHE A 79 10.56 7.31 10.42
CA PHE A 79 10.14 5.94 10.11
C PHE A 79 10.98 4.88 10.84
N TYR A 80 12.31 5.01 10.80
CA TYR A 80 13.23 4.07 11.44
C TYR A 80 13.27 4.18 12.96
N THR A 81 13.08 5.40 13.49
CA THR A 81 13.13 5.67 14.94
C THR A 81 11.81 5.36 15.63
N SER A 82 10.69 5.87 15.11
CA SER A 82 9.38 5.76 15.77
C SER A 82 8.79 4.37 15.64
N GLN A 83 8.93 3.73 14.46
CA GLN A 83 8.38 2.40 14.18
C GLN A 83 6.89 2.28 14.54
N VAL A 84 6.13 3.31 14.20
CA VAL A 84 4.67 3.42 14.30
C VAL A 84 4.17 3.66 12.87
N PRO A 85 2.98 3.17 12.46
CA PRO A 85 2.14 2.23 13.17
C PRO A 85 2.67 0.78 13.19
N MET A 86 3.74 0.49 12.44
CA MET A 86 4.29 -0.86 12.32
C MET A 86 5.80 -0.89 12.54
N LYS A 87 6.29 -1.99 13.11
CA LYS A 87 7.71 -2.28 13.30
C LYS A 87 8.42 -2.52 11.97
N LEU A 88 9.74 -2.38 11.96
CA LEU A 88 10.55 -2.64 10.75
C LEU A 88 10.37 -4.07 10.22
N GLN A 89 10.25 -5.06 11.11
CA GLN A 89 9.99 -6.44 10.73
C GLN A 89 8.62 -6.61 10.05
N GLU A 90 7.59 -5.93 10.56
CA GLU A 90 6.24 -5.93 9.97
C GLU A 90 6.25 -5.27 8.59
N ASN A 91 6.97 -4.14 8.46
CA ASN A 91 7.17 -3.45 7.17
C ASN A 91 7.89 -4.32 6.15
N ALA A 92 8.96 -5.02 6.54
CA ALA A 92 9.68 -5.94 5.68
C ALA A 92 8.78 -7.11 5.23
N HIS A 93 7.97 -7.64 6.14
CA HIS A 93 7.00 -8.68 5.82
C HIS A 93 5.93 -8.17 4.84
N LEU A 94 5.39 -6.99 5.09
CA LEU A 94 4.41 -6.33 4.24
C LEU A 94 4.96 -6.12 2.82
N ALA A 95 6.18 -5.59 2.68
CA ALA A 95 6.82 -5.41 1.38
C ALA A 95 6.97 -6.73 0.62
N LYS A 96 7.38 -7.81 1.31
CA LYS A 96 7.48 -9.15 0.70
C LYS A 96 6.11 -9.65 0.21
N VAL A 97 5.07 -9.51 1.02
CA VAL A 97 3.70 -9.92 0.70
C VAL A 97 3.17 -9.12 -0.50
N PHE A 98 3.26 -7.80 -0.44
CA PHE A 98 2.78 -6.92 -1.52
C PHE A 98 3.56 -7.11 -2.83
N LYS A 99 4.85 -7.45 -2.77
CA LYS A 99 5.62 -7.80 -3.98
C LYS A 99 5.00 -8.98 -4.73
N GLY A 100 4.74 -10.09 -4.03
CA GLY A 100 4.12 -11.27 -4.64
C GLY A 100 2.70 -10.97 -5.12
N PHE A 101 1.92 -10.26 -4.29
CA PHE A 101 0.56 -9.89 -4.60
C PHE A 101 0.44 -9.04 -5.88
N VAL A 102 1.23 -7.96 -5.97
CA VAL A 102 1.28 -7.07 -7.14
C VAL A 102 1.76 -7.82 -8.38
N PHE A 103 2.82 -8.63 -8.25
CA PHE A 103 3.31 -9.46 -9.35
C PHE A 103 2.20 -10.36 -9.90
N ASN A 104 1.50 -11.10 -9.04
CA ASN A 104 0.46 -12.01 -9.46
C ASN A 104 -0.74 -11.27 -10.11
N MET A 105 -1.15 -10.13 -9.57
CA MET A 105 -2.21 -9.31 -10.18
C MET A 105 -1.84 -8.81 -11.59
N HIS A 106 -0.57 -8.46 -11.83
CA HIS A 106 -0.11 -8.04 -13.15
C HIS A 106 0.06 -9.21 -14.14
N GLN A 107 0.39 -10.41 -13.65
CA GLN A 107 0.47 -11.61 -14.48
C GLN A 107 -0.90 -12.16 -14.86
N ASN A 108 -1.91 -12.00 -13.99
CA ASN A 108 -3.25 -12.50 -14.24
C ASN A 108 -4.08 -11.54 -15.09
N LEU A 109 -4.22 -11.86 -16.37
CA LEU A 109 -5.02 -11.11 -17.34
C LEU A 109 -6.53 -11.06 -17.00
N GLN A 110 -7.01 -11.94 -16.11
CA GLN A 110 -8.42 -11.98 -15.69
C GLN A 110 -8.70 -11.10 -14.47
N PHE A 111 -7.66 -10.55 -13.81
CA PHE A 111 -7.85 -9.65 -12.69
C PHE A 111 -8.26 -8.26 -13.19
N ASN A 112 -9.51 -7.86 -12.98
CA ASN A 112 -10.10 -6.65 -13.58
C ASN A 112 -10.33 -5.48 -12.60
N ASP A 113 -9.61 -5.45 -11.47
CA ASP A 113 -9.67 -4.31 -10.53
C ASP A 113 -8.41 -3.42 -10.63
N ASP A 114 -8.43 -2.50 -11.60
CA ASP A 114 -7.33 -1.56 -11.82
C ASP A 114 -7.11 -0.60 -10.65
N SER A 115 -8.15 -0.32 -9.85
CA SER A 115 -8.05 0.58 -8.71
C SER A 115 -7.28 -0.08 -7.57
N LEU A 116 -7.58 -1.35 -7.28
CA LEU A 116 -6.83 -2.15 -6.31
C LEU A 116 -5.40 -2.41 -6.77
N LYS A 117 -5.20 -2.75 -8.05
CA LYS A 117 -3.87 -2.86 -8.66
C LYS A 117 -3.05 -1.59 -8.44
N ALA A 118 -3.59 -0.43 -8.80
CA ALA A 118 -2.90 0.84 -8.67
C ALA A 118 -2.57 1.17 -7.20
N ALA A 119 -3.53 0.96 -6.29
CA ALA A 119 -3.33 1.22 -4.86
C ALA A 119 -2.24 0.34 -4.25
N ALA A 120 -2.27 -0.97 -4.54
CA ALA A 120 -1.29 -1.93 -4.04
C ALA A 120 0.12 -1.67 -4.62
N SER A 121 0.21 -1.37 -5.92
CA SER A 121 1.48 -0.99 -6.57
C SER A 121 2.04 0.31 -6.00
N MET A 122 1.18 1.28 -5.70
CA MET A 122 1.60 2.53 -5.06
C MET A 122 2.15 2.28 -3.65
N LEU A 123 1.47 1.46 -2.85
CA LEU A 123 1.97 1.09 -1.52
C LEU A 123 3.35 0.41 -1.62
N LEU A 124 3.47 -0.58 -2.50
CA LEU A 124 4.73 -1.31 -2.69
C LEU A 124 5.87 -0.36 -3.07
N LYS A 125 5.60 0.60 -3.97
CA LYS A 125 6.56 1.63 -4.33
C LYS A 125 6.98 2.48 -3.13
N ARG A 126 6.03 2.94 -2.30
CA ARG A 126 6.36 3.74 -1.11
C ARG A 126 7.22 2.98 -0.11
N LEU A 127 6.97 1.68 0.09
CA LEU A 127 7.82 0.86 0.97
C LEU A 127 9.25 0.76 0.46
N TYR A 128 9.44 0.64 -0.86
CA TYR A 128 10.77 0.64 -1.47
C TYR A 128 11.46 2.00 -1.41
N GLU A 129 10.70 3.10 -1.50
CA GLU A 129 11.24 4.45 -1.33
C GLU A 129 11.74 4.69 0.09
N MET A 130 11.06 4.14 1.10
CA MET A 130 11.45 4.25 2.51
C MET A 130 12.60 3.33 2.93
N ASP A 131 13.01 2.37 2.09
CA ASP A 131 14.09 1.45 2.42
C ASP A 131 15.46 2.15 2.29
N SER A 132 16.05 2.54 3.42
CA SER A 132 17.36 3.22 3.50
C SER A 132 18.51 2.40 2.90
N ARG A 133 18.35 1.08 2.75
CA ARG A 133 19.35 0.23 2.09
C ARG A 133 19.41 0.50 0.58
N ARG A 134 18.39 1.14 0.01
CA ARG A 134 18.32 1.51 -1.41
C ARG A 134 19.53 2.32 -1.86
N ALA A 135 20.05 3.21 -1.01
CA ALA A 135 21.24 4.00 -1.31
C ALA A 135 22.51 3.15 -1.53
N TYR A 136 22.50 1.91 -1.01
CA TYR A 136 23.61 0.95 -1.12
C TYR A 136 23.35 -0.15 -2.17
N CYS A 137 22.17 -0.14 -2.82
CA CYS A 137 21.89 -1.07 -3.91
C CYS A 137 22.63 -0.66 -5.19
N PRO A 138 23.12 -1.61 -6.01
CA PRO A 138 23.69 -1.32 -7.32
C PRO A 138 22.71 -0.52 -8.18
N ALA A 139 23.26 0.31 -9.07
CA ALA A 139 22.47 1.00 -10.09
C ALA A 139 21.61 -0.03 -10.86
N ASN A 140 20.33 0.30 -11.09
CA ASN A 140 19.32 -0.53 -11.74
C ASN A 140 18.75 -1.71 -10.95
N HIS A 141 18.92 -1.79 -9.62
CA HIS A 141 18.32 -2.87 -8.84
C HIS A 141 16.77 -2.86 -8.81
N PHE A 142 16.16 -1.69 -8.99
CA PHE A 142 14.71 -1.47 -8.86
C PHE A 142 14.03 -0.95 -10.14
N VAL A 143 14.67 -1.11 -11.31
CA VAL A 143 14.13 -0.66 -12.62
C VAL A 143 13.19 -1.70 -13.20
#